data_AF-A0A1L3MEL4-F1
#
_entry.id   AF-A0A1L3MEL4-F1
#
_cell.length_a   1.000
_cell.length_b   1.000
_cell.length_c   1.000
_cell.angle_alpha   90.00
_cell.angle_beta   90.00
_cell.angle_gamma   90.00
#
_symmetry.space_group_name_H-M   'P 1'
#
loop_
_entity.id
_entity.type
_entity.pdbx_description
1 polymer ?
#
loop_
_entity_poly.entity_id
_entity_poly.type
_entity_poly.pdbx_seq_one_letter_code
_entity_poly.pdbx_strand_id
1 'polypeptide(L)'
;MRRDTWGASEGLGDEPTEQEVVRAHLVRCELGNPNLWYTLDALEGDLGQVGSVILGPGTGEIDDEVAEHAEVGNHIFILNSVVCDKRFAGRQIGRWIAVEAILSLRSDVALVAALAGPLDNSEGEERSRRATKLRDVWTSVGFVEVEDGVMVLNPALRTSHEALVSLRQRFGAPTMNQW
;
A
#
# COMPACT_ATOMS: atom_id res chain seq x y z
N MET A 1 -24.19 -33.97 52.91
CA MET A 1 -22.85 -34.01 53.55
C MET A 1 -21.86 -34.09 52.39
N ARG A 2 -20.96 -33.15 52.07
CA ARG A 2 -20.43 -31.92 52.67
C ARG A 2 -20.17 -30.92 51.53
N ARG A 3 -20.15 -29.65 51.89
CA ARG A 3 -19.96 -28.46 51.06
C ARG A 3 -18.47 -28.07 51.05
N ASP A 4 -18.10 -27.24 50.07
CA ASP A 4 -17.12 -26.13 50.11
C ASP A 4 -15.95 -26.24 49.10
N THR A 5 -15.82 -25.43 48.03
CA THR A 5 -15.61 -23.97 47.77
C THR A 5 -14.15 -23.51 47.61
N TRP A 6 -13.95 -22.68 46.57
CA TRP A 6 -12.91 -21.66 46.29
C TRP A 6 -11.59 -22.04 45.60
N GLY A 7 -11.45 -21.48 44.39
CA GLY A 7 -10.19 -21.03 43.80
C GLY A 7 -10.47 -19.74 43.03
N ALA A 8 -10.28 -18.59 43.69
CA ALA A 8 -10.16 -17.32 43.00
C ALA A 8 -8.80 -17.31 42.28
N SER A 9 -8.80 -17.00 41.00
CA SER A 9 -7.66 -16.34 40.37
C SER A 9 -8.19 -15.08 39.70
N GLU A 10 -8.22 -14.00 40.48
CA GLU A 10 -7.83 -12.70 39.95
C GLU A 10 -6.46 -12.87 39.31
N GLY A 11 -6.49 -12.95 37.99
CA GLY A 11 -5.32 -12.92 37.14
C GLY A 11 -5.77 -12.17 35.90
N LEU A 12 -5.80 -10.83 36.01
CA LEU A 12 -5.69 -9.92 34.87
C LEU A 12 -4.35 -10.20 34.17
N GLY A 13 -4.28 -11.31 33.46
CA GLY A 13 -3.33 -11.52 32.38
C GLY A 13 -3.97 -10.88 31.16
N ASP A 14 -3.76 -9.58 31.00
CA ASP A 14 -3.97 -8.89 29.74
C ASP A 14 -2.91 -9.45 28.78
N GLU A 15 -3.12 -10.67 28.27
CA GLU A 15 -2.34 -11.16 27.15
C GLU A 15 -2.53 -10.14 26.05
N PRO A 16 -1.46 -9.53 25.52
CA PRO A 16 -1.58 -8.55 24.45
C PRO A 16 -2.28 -9.25 23.30
N THR A 17 -3.56 -8.92 23.11
CA THR A 17 -4.32 -9.45 21.99
C THR A 17 -3.69 -8.80 20.77
N GLU A 18 -3.01 -9.60 19.95
CA GLU A 18 -2.50 -9.17 18.65
C GLU A 18 -3.70 -8.67 17.84
N GLN A 19 -3.84 -7.35 17.80
CA GLN A 19 -4.91 -6.68 17.10
C GLN A 19 -4.36 -6.16 15.78
N GLU A 20 -4.85 -6.70 14.68
CA GLU A 20 -4.54 -6.18 13.35
C GLU A 20 -5.10 -4.75 13.24
N VAL A 21 -4.21 -3.76 13.20
CA VAL A 21 -4.58 -2.33 13.07
C VAL A 21 -4.64 -1.89 11.61
N VAL A 22 -3.73 -2.41 10.79
CA VAL A 22 -3.66 -2.15 9.35
C VAL A 22 -3.30 -3.42 8.62
N ARG A 23 -3.98 -3.66 7.50
CA ARG A 23 -3.61 -4.63 6.48
C ARG A 23 -3.28 -3.90 5.19
N ALA A 24 -2.07 -4.10 4.67
CA ALA A 24 -1.67 -3.66 3.34
C ALA A 24 -1.45 -4.88 2.44
N HIS A 25 -2.08 -4.89 1.28
CA HIS A 25 -1.91 -5.94 0.27
C HIS A 25 -1.05 -5.42 -0.87
N LEU A 26 0.12 -6.02 -1.07
CA LEU A 26 1.01 -5.71 -2.17
C LEU A 26 1.14 -6.93 -3.07
N VAL A 27 0.97 -6.74 -4.38
CA VAL A 27 1.19 -7.76 -5.40
C VAL A 27 2.54 -7.50 -6.05
N ARG A 28 3.45 -8.47 -5.96
CA ARG A 28 4.75 -8.44 -6.64
C ARG A 28 4.65 -9.11 -8.00
N CYS A 29 5.07 -8.41 -9.04
CA CYS A 29 5.10 -8.94 -10.39
C CYS A 29 6.52 -8.86 -10.95
N GLU A 30 6.93 -9.92 -11.64
CA GLU A 30 8.15 -9.93 -12.45
C GLU A 30 7.86 -9.28 -13.81
N LEU A 31 8.73 -8.36 -14.22
CA LEU A 31 8.67 -7.70 -15.53
C LEU A 31 9.14 -8.63 -16.65
N GLY A 32 8.80 -8.28 -17.89
CA GLY A 32 9.22 -9.00 -19.09
C GLY A 32 8.40 -10.25 -19.41
N ASN A 33 7.31 -10.51 -18.68
CA ASN A 33 6.33 -11.53 -19.05
C ASN A 33 5.20 -10.93 -19.91
N PRO A 34 5.10 -11.25 -21.22
CA PRO A 34 4.07 -10.72 -22.11
C PRO A 34 2.62 -10.95 -21.66
N ASN A 35 2.40 -11.94 -20.78
CA ASN A 35 1.08 -12.27 -20.25
C ASN A 35 0.78 -11.63 -18.88
N LEU A 36 1.66 -10.77 -18.37
CA LEU A 36 1.51 -10.18 -17.04
C LEU A 36 0.18 -9.43 -16.90
N TRP A 37 -0.17 -8.61 -17.89
CA TRP A 37 -1.44 -7.88 -17.89
C TRP A 37 -2.67 -8.82 -17.77
N TYR A 38 -2.73 -9.87 -18.59
CA TYR A 38 -3.82 -10.86 -18.53
C TYR A 38 -3.89 -11.56 -17.17
N THR A 39 -2.74 -11.79 -16.54
CA THR A 39 -2.68 -12.41 -15.21
C THR A 39 -3.27 -11.48 -14.16
N LEU A 40 -2.95 -10.18 -14.22
CA LEU A 40 -3.50 -9.17 -13.31
C LEU A 40 -5.02 -9.02 -13.49
N ASP A 41 -5.48 -8.89 -14.74
CA ASP A 41 -6.90 -8.76 -15.07
C ASP A 41 -7.72 -9.98 -14.60
N ALA A 42 -7.17 -11.18 -14.76
CA ALA A 42 -7.83 -12.41 -14.29
C ALA A 42 -7.90 -12.53 -12.77
N LEU A 43 -6.99 -11.87 -12.03
CA LEU A 43 -6.99 -11.89 -10.56
C LEU A 43 -8.03 -10.91 -9.99
N GLU A 44 -8.04 -9.67 -10.48
CA GLU A 44 -8.90 -8.61 -9.98
C GLU A 44 -8.99 -7.46 -11.01
N GLY A 45 -10.19 -6.92 -11.23
CA GLY A 45 -10.39 -5.86 -12.22
C GLY A 45 -9.56 -4.60 -11.96
N ASP A 46 -9.38 -4.21 -10.69
CA ASP A 46 -8.55 -3.07 -10.30
C ASP A 46 -7.06 -3.33 -10.63
N LEU A 47 -6.59 -4.58 -10.51
CA LEU A 47 -5.24 -4.96 -10.93
C LEU A 47 -5.10 -4.93 -12.46
N GLY A 48 -6.12 -5.37 -13.19
CA GLY A 48 -6.20 -5.26 -14.64
C GLY A 48 -6.12 -3.81 -15.12
N GLN A 49 -6.84 -2.90 -14.45
CA GLN A 49 -6.82 -1.46 -14.73
C GLN A 49 -5.45 -0.85 -14.44
N VAL A 50 -4.83 -1.16 -13.30
CA VAL A 50 -3.47 -0.69 -13.01
C VAL A 50 -2.50 -1.22 -14.07
N GLY A 51 -2.60 -2.51 -14.40
CA GLY A 51 -1.77 -3.16 -15.41
C GLY A 51 -1.93 -2.53 -16.80
N SER A 52 -3.14 -2.12 -17.21
CA SER A 52 -3.37 -1.53 -18.53
C SER A 52 -2.73 -0.15 -18.69
N VAL A 53 -2.46 0.54 -17.58
CA VAL A 53 -1.81 1.85 -17.57
C VAL A 53 -0.30 1.72 -17.48
N ILE A 54 0.22 0.82 -16.64
CA ILE A 54 1.66 0.80 -16.34
C ILE A 54 2.47 -0.16 -17.22
N LEU A 55 1.84 -1.07 -17.95
CA LEU A 55 2.53 -2.08 -18.76
C LEU A 55 2.41 -1.79 -20.25
N GLY A 56 3.53 -1.92 -20.95
CA GLY A 56 3.59 -1.87 -22.40
C GLY A 56 2.76 -3.02 -23.04
N PRO A 57 1.98 -2.74 -24.10
CA PRO A 57 1.13 -3.75 -24.73
C PRO A 57 1.92 -4.97 -25.23
N GLY A 58 1.67 -6.14 -24.62
CA GLY A 58 2.24 -7.41 -25.02
C GLY A 58 3.74 -7.57 -24.75
N THR A 59 4.37 -6.64 -24.02
CA THR A 59 5.79 -6.74 -23.63
C THR A 59 5.93 -7.31 -22.22
N GLY A 60 5.01 -6.96 -21.32
CA GLY A 60 5.17 -7.20 -19.88
C GLY A 60 6.21 -6.29 -19.23
N GLU A 61 6.73 -5.33 -19.97
CA GLU A 61 7.62 -4.28 -19.48
C GLU A 61 6.81 -3.06 -19.06
N ILE A 62 7.43 -2.14 -18.34
CA ILE A 62 6.83 -0.84 -18.01
C ILE A 62 6.58 -0.07 -19.31
N ASP A 63 5.41 0.56 -19.43
CA ASP A 63 5.07 1.41 -20.58
C ASP A 63 6.02 2.61 -20.69
N ASP A 64 6.34 3.03 -21.93
CA ASP A 64 7.29 4.12 -22.19
C ASP A 64 6.85 5.45 -21.56
N GLU A 65 5.54 5.72 -21.48
CA GLU A 65 5.01 6.94 -20.87
C GLU A 65 5.14 6.92 -19.34
N VAL A 66 5.22 5.73 -18.74
CA VAL A 66 5.37 5.54 -17.28
C VAL A 66 6.85 5.36 -16.90
N ALA A 67 7.71 4.97 -17.84
CA ALA A 67 9.12 4.66 -17.62
C ALA A 67 9.92 5.84 -17.02
N GLU A 68 9.52 7.09 -17.26
CA GLU A 68 10.15 8.27 -16.64
C GLU A 68 10.01 8.32 -15.10
N HIS A 69 9.04 7.58 -14.55
CA HIS A 69 8.82 7.45 -13.12
C HIS A 69 9.42 6.16 -12.54
N ALA A 70 10.01 5.30 -13.35
CA ALA A 70 10.61 4.04 -12.92
C ALA A 70 12.11 4.20 -12.62
N GLU A 71 12.67 3.22 -11.91
CA GLU A 71 14.11 2.97 -11.86
C GLU A 71 14.43 1.60 -12.47
N VAL A 72 15.70 1.27 -12.60
CA VAL A 72 16.14 -0.07 -12.99
C VAL A 72 15.75 -1.09 -11.92
N GLY A 73 14.97 -2.09 -12.32
CA GLY A 73 14.60 -3.24 -11.50
C GLY A 73 13.84 -4.27 -12.33
N ASN A 74 13.77 -5.51 -11.85
CA ASN A 74 13.07 -6.59 -12.57
C ASN A 74 11.62 -6.80 -12.08
N HIS A 75 11.16 -6.01 -11.11
CA HIS A 75 9.84 -6.18 -10.52
C HIS A 75 9.07 -4.87 -10.41
N ILE A 76 7.75 -5.00 -10.35
CA ILE A 76 6.85 -3.94 -9.89
C ILE A 76 6.08 -4.41 -8.64
N PHE A 77 5.66 -3.44 -7.83
CA PHE A 77 4.61 -3.66 -6.84
C PHE A 77 3.33 -2.97 -7.25
N ILE A 78 2.20 -3.64 -7.04
CA ILE A 78 0.89 -3.00 -7.05
C ILE A 78 0.37 -3.00 -5.60
N LEU A 79 0.20 -1.82 -5.02
CA LEU A 79 -0.46 -1.64 -3.73
C LEU A 79 -1.97 -1.79 -3.96
N ASN A 80 -2.46 -3.02 -3.85
CA ASN A 80 -3.83 -3.38 -4.19
C ASN A 80 -4.84 -2.83 -3.17
N SER A 81 -4.53 -2.91 -1.88
CA SER A 81 -5.42 -2.37 -0.85
C SER A 81 -4.69 -2.01 0.43
N VAL A 82 -5.25 -1.02 1.15
CA VAL A 82 -4.85 -0.67 2.50
C VAL A 82 -6.10 -0.51 3.34
N VAL A 83 -6.32 -1.45 4.26
CA VAL A 83 -7.45 -1.45 5.18
C VAL A 83 -6.95 -1.10 6.56
N CYS A 84 -7.49 -0.02 7.12
CA CYS A 84 -7.17 0.43 8.47
C CYS A 84 -8.39 0.22 9.36
N ASP A 85 -8.18 -0.28 10.57
CA ASP A 85 -9.26 -0.40 11.54
C ASP A 85 -9.87 0.99 11.79
N LYS A 86 -11.21 1.04 11.74
CA LYS A 86 -12.02 2.26 11.86
C LYS A 86 -11.79 3.03 13.16
N ARG A 87 -11.38 2.38 14.25
CA ARG A 87 -11.01 3.03 15.53
C ARG A 87 -9.74 3.88 15.39
N PHE A 88 -8.93 3.59 14.37
CA PHE A 88 -7.68 4.25 14.05
C PHE A 88 -7.76 5.08 12.76
N ALA A 89 -8.96 5.19 12.15
CA ALA A 89 -9.19 6.02 10.99
C ALA A 89 -8.86 7.50 11.27
N GLY A 90 -8.44 8.23 10.23
CA GLY A 90 -8.04 9.64 10.35
C GLY A 90 -6.67 9.89 11.00
N ARG A 91 -6.05 8.86 11.58
CA ARG A 91 -4.70 8.97 12.17
C ARG A 91 -3.56 8.78 11.18
N GLN A 92 -3.87 8.52 9.91
CA GLN A 92 -2.89 8.30 8.82
C GLN A 92 -1.99 7.06 9.00
N ILE A 93 -2.35 6.15 9.92
CA ILE A 93 -1.58 4.93 10.23
C ILE A 93 -1.55 3.98 9.01
N GLY A 94 -2.67 3.85 8.29
CA GLY A 94 -2.74 3.04 7.06
C GLY A 94 -1.67 3.45 6.03
N ARG A 95 -1.57 4.75 5.74
CA ARG A 95 -0.55 5.29 4.84
C ARG A 95 0.86 4.99 5.34
N TRP A 96 1.12 5.21 6.63
CA TRP A 96 2.45 4.96 7.20
C TRP A 96 2.87 3.50 7.04
N ILE A 97 2.02 2.55 7.45
CA ILE A 97 2.31 1.12 7.32
C ILE A 97 2.51 0.70 5.85
N ALA A 98 1.71 1.22 4.93
CA ALA A 98 1.87 0.93 3.50
C ALA A 98 3.24 1.39 2.97
N VAL A 99 3.67 2.61 3.32
CA VAL A 99 4.97 3.14 2.88
C VAL A 99 6.13 2.36 3.53
N GLU A 100 6.03 1.99 4.81
CA GLU A 100 7.02 1.13 5.47
C GLU A 100 7.13 -0.24 4.80
N ALA A 101 6.00 -0.85 4.43
CA ALA A 101 5.98 -2.13 3.73
C ALA A 101 6.64 -2.03 2.35
N ILE A 102 6.27 -1.01 1.55
CA ILE A 102 6.89 -0.73 0.26
C ILE A 102 8.41 -0.63 0.41
N LEU A 103 8.88 0.23 1.33
CA LEU A 103 10.31 0.46 1.49
C LEU A 103 11.07 -0.77 2.02
N SER A 104 10.44 -1.58 2.85
CA SER A 104 11.07 -2.81 3.37
C SER A 104 11.20 -3.88 2.29
N LEU A 105 10.33 -3.85 1.28
CA LEU A 105 10.27 -4.85 0.22
C LEU A 105 10.86 -4.37 -1.12
N ARG A 106 11.24 -3.09 -1.24
CA ARG A 106 11.61 -2.42 -2.52
C ARG A 106 12.83 -2.95 -3.27
N SER A 107 13.53 -3.95 -2.74
CA SER A 107 14.73 -4.47 -3.40
C SER A 107 14.36 -5.04 -4.77
N ASP A 108 15.05 -4.58 -5.81
CA ASP A 108 14.82 -4.97 -7.21
C ASP A 108 13.41 -4.61 -7.74
N VAL A 109 12.81 -3.53 -7.20
CA VAL A 109 11.52 -3.00 -7.63
C VAL A 109 11.73 -1.69 -8.39
N ALA A 110 11.38 -1.70 -9.68
CA ALA A 110 11.45 -0.57 -10.59
C ALA A 110 10.41 0.50 -10.28
N LEU A 111 9.20 0.08 -9.89
CA LEU A 111 8.05 0.96 -9.70
C LEU A 111 7.04 0.37 -8.71
N VAL A 112 6.35 1.24 -7.98
CA VAL A 112 5.15 0.89 -7.22
C VAL A 112 3.95 1.60 -7.81
N ALA A 113 2.89 0.88 -8.14
CA ALA A 113 1.63 1.43 -8.63
C ALA A 113 0.49 1.23 -7.62
N ALA A 114 -0.51 2.10 -7.67
CA ALA A 114 -1.71 2.01 -6.85
C ALA A 114 -2.89 2.66 -7.58
N LEU A 115 -4.09 2.10 -7.44
CA LEU A 115 -5.31 2.78 -7.84
C LEU A 115 -5.82 3.63 -6.68
N ALA A 116 -6.01 4.93 -6.90
CA ALA A 116 -6.53 5.84 -5.87
C ALA A 116 -8.07 5.79 -5.78
N GLY A 117 -8.60 4.58 -5.60
CA GLY A 117 -10.04 4.31 -5.51
C GLY A 117 -10.48 3.90 -4.10
N PRO A 118 -11.68 4.31 -3.65
CA PRO A 118 -12.24 3.76 -2.42
C PRO A 118 -12.66 2.29 -2.64
N LEU A 119 -12.32 1.43 -1.67
CA LEU A 119 -12.62 -0.01 -1.68
C LEU A 119 -14.09 -0.34 -1.36
N ASP A 120 -14.94 0.67 -1.15
CA ASP A 120 -16.34 0.48 -0.78
C ASP A 120 -17.29 0.76 -1.94
N ASN A 121 -18.56 0.46 -1.73
CA ASN A 121 -19.62 0.66 -2.72
C ASN A 121 -20.05 2.14 -2.87
N SER A 122 -19.14 3.09 -2.60
CA SER A 122 -19.44 4.50 -2.84
C SER A 122 -19.55 4.75 -4.35
N GLU A 123 -20.53 5.55 -4.74
CA GLU A 123 -20.83 5.89 -6.14
C GLU A 123 -20.92 7.41 -6.35
N GLY A 124 -20.89 7.83 -7.61
CA GLY A 124 -21.08 9.22 -8.03
C GLY A 124 -20.13 10.21 -7.35
N GLU A 125 -20.65 11.36 -6.92
CA GLU A 125 -19.86 12.43 -6.32
C GLU A 125 -19.14 12.01 -5.03
N GLU A 126 -19.73 11.10 -4.24
CA GLU A 126 -19.08 10.63 -3.03
C GLU A 126 -17.82 9.82 -3.34
N ARG A 127 -17.92 8.91 -4.33
CA ARG A 127 -16.77 8.14 -4.82
C ARG A 127 -15.67 9.08 -5.30
N SER A 128 -16.01 10.04 -6.16
CA SER A 128 -15.06 11.01 -6.70
C SER A 128 -14.37 11.82 -5.60
N ARG A 129 -15.12 12.30 -4.61
CA ARG A 129 -14.57 13.04 -3.47
C ARG A 129 -13.62 12.18 -2.63
N ARG A 130 -13.93 10.89 -2.43
CA ARG A 130 -13.06 9.96 -1.69
C ARG A 130 -11.81 9.61 -2.48
N ALA A 131 -11.93 9.37 -3.78
CA ALA A 131 -10.81 9.15 -4.68
C ALA A 131 -9.84 10.35 -4.66
N THR A 132 -10.34 11.59 -4.75
CA THR A 132 -9.49 12.78 -4.62
C THR A 132 -8.75 12.84 -3.30
N LYS A 133 -9.42 12.53 -2.18
CA LYS A 133 -8.74 12.47 -0.87
C LYS A 133 -7.67 11.38 -0.82
N LEU A 134 -7.88 10.24 -1.45
CA LEU A 134 -6.89 9.17 -1.53
C LEU A 134 -5.69 9.59 -2.38
N ARG A 135 -5.92 10.27 -3.51
CA ARG A 135 -4.86 10.88 -4.31
C ARG A 135 -4.01 11.83 -3.48
N ASP A 136 -4.62 12.78 -2.77
CA ASP A 136 -3.90 13.70 -1.90
C ASP A 136 -3.05 12.97 -0.84
N VAL A 137 -3.59 11.89 -0.26
CA VAL A 137 -2.90 11.05 0.72
C VAL A 137 -1.66 10.39 0.11
N TRP A 138 -1.75 9.84 -1.10
CA TRP A 138 -0.64 9.19 -1.77
C TRP A 138 0.39 10.19 -2.35
N THR A 139 -0.07 11.31 -2.91
CA THR A 139 0.81 12.39 -3.37
C THR A 139 1.69 12.92 -2.24
N SER A 140 1.15 13.02 -1.02
CA SER A 140 1.94 13.46 0.13
C SER A 140 3.10 12.54 0.52
N VAL A 141 3.17 11.33 -0.05
CA VAL A 141 4.28 10.38 0.14
C VAL A 141 5.04 10.08 -1.15
N GLY A 142 4.87 10.92 -2.17
CA GLY A 142 5.68 10.91 -3.38
C GLY A 142 5.07 10.17 -4.56
N PHE A 143 3.84 9.65 -4.45
CA PHE A 143 3.14 9.13 -5.62
C PHE A 143 2.78 10.27 -6.59
N VAL A 144 2.80 9.98 -7.87
CA VAL A 144 2.33 10.86 -8.94
C VAL A 144 1.23 10.17 -9.72
N GLU A 145 0.19 10.91 -10.09
CA GLU A 145 -0.90 10.38 -10.93
C GLU A 145 -0.44 10.37 -12.39
N VAL A 146 -0.64 9.24 -13.08
CA VAL A 146 -0.30 9.07 -14.49
C VAL A 146 -1.56 9.13 -15.36
N GLU A 147 -2.49 8.20 -15.17
CA GLU A 147 -3.73 8.10 -15.94
C GLU A 147 -4.81 7.37 -15.13
N ASP A 148 -6.08 7.72 -15.35
CA ASP A 148 -7.27 7.01 -14.81
C ASP A 148 -7.24 6.73 -13.29
N GLY A 149 -6.65 7.63 -12.51
CA GLY A 149 -6.52 7.48 -11.06
C GLY A 149 -5.45 6.47 -10.63
N VAL A 150 -4.71 5.89 -11.57
CA VAL A 150 -3.50 5.12 -11.32
C VAL A 150 -2.40 6.08 -10.93
N MET A 151 -1.77 5.79 -9.81
CA MET A 151 -0.66 6.53 -9.26
C MET A 151 0.57 5.66 -9.19
N VAL A 152 1.73 6.24 -9.45
CA VAL A 152 3.01 5.54 -9.44
C VAL A 152 4.00 6.21 -8.50
N LEU A 153 4.90 5.42 -7.94
CA LEU A 153 5.95 5.83 -7.03
C LEU A 153 7.25 5.15 -7.45
N ASN A 154 8.29 5.94 -7.68
CA ASN A 154 9.65 5.45 -7.71
C ASN A 154 10.12 5.19 -6.27
N PRO A 155 10.37 3.92 -5.86
CA PRO A 155 10.70 3.61 -4.48
C PRO A 155 12.12 4.03 -4.06
N ALA A 156 12.99 4.42 -5.01
CA ALA A 156 14.35 4.87 -4.74
C ALA A 156 14.51 6.39 -4.66
N LEU A 157 13.49 7.16 -5.06
CA LEU A 157 13.56 8.61 -4.97
C LEU A 157 13.75 9.09 -3.53
N ARG A 158 14.64 10.08 -3.38
CA ARG A 158 14.94 10.70 -2.08
C ARG A 158 13.70 11.35 -1.46
N THR A 159 12.80 11.89 -2.26
CA THR A 159 11.51 12.46 -1.81
C THR A 159 10.65 11.42 -1.09
N SER A 160 10.58 10.19 -1.59
CA SER A 160 9.92 9.04 -0.95
C SER A 160 10.54 8.74 0.41
N HIS A 161 11.87 8.83 0.51
CA HIS A 161 12.60 8.65 1.76
C HIS A 161 12.35 9.79 2.76
N GLU A 162 12.35 11.05 2.32
CA GLU A 162 12.08 12.22 3.16
C GLU A 162 10.64 12.21 3.72
N ALA A 163 9.66 11.84 2.89
CA ALA A 163 8.28 11.68 3.30
C ALA A 163 8.13 10.61 4.40
N LEU A 164 8.87 9.50 4.29
CA LEU A 164 8.93 8.47 5.32
C LEU A 164 9.56 8.99 6.62
N VAL A 165 10.69 9.69 6.55
CA VAL A 165 11.33 10.28 7.75
C VAL A 165 10.34 11.19 8.47
N SER A 166 9.60 12.03 7.72
CA SER A 166 8.56 12.87 8.28
C SER A 166 7.42 12.06 8.94
N LEU A 167 6.97 10.99 8.30
CA LEU A 167 5.95 10.09 8.86
C LEU A 167 6.43 9.42 10.16
N ARG A 168 7.64 8.85 10.17
CA ARG A 168 8.21 8.20 11.35
C ARG A 168 8.31 9.17 12.53
N GLN A 169 8.80 10.38 12.29
CA GLN A 169 8.86 11.43 13.30
C GLN A 169 7.48 11.77 13.86
N ARG A 170 6.47 11.89 12.99
CA ARG A 170 5.09 12.19 13.39
C ARG A 170 4.48 11.09 14.27
N PHE A 171 4.85 9.82 14.04
CA PHE A 171 4.38 8.69 14.84
C PHE A 171 5.30 8.33 16.02
N GLY A 172 6.36 9.12 16.25
CA GLY A 172 7.33 8.86 17.32
C GLY A 172 8.13 7.55 17.13
N ALA A 173 8.19 7.04 15.90
CA ALA A 173 8.97 5.85 15.59
C ALA A 173 10.45 6.22 15.52
N PRO A 174 11.36 5.41 16.11
CA PRO A 174 12.79 5.69 16.04
C PRO A 174 13.26 5.66 14.58
N THR A 175 13.99 6.69 14.17
CA THR A 175 14.67 6.71 12.87
C THR A 175 15.75 5.64 12.91
N MET A 176 15.53 4.51 12.24
CA MET A 176 16.59 3.51 12.06
C MET A 176 17.71 4.17 11.23
N ASN A 177 18.87 4.39 11.86
CA ASN A 177 20.07 4.80 11.15
C ASN A 177 20.39 3.78 10.06
N GLN A 178 20.63 4.27 8.85
CA GLN A 178 21.00 3.46 7.68
C GLN A 178 22.33 2.75 7.95
N TRP A 179 22.42 1.48 7.57
CA TRP A 179 23.69 0.73 7.46
C TRP A 179 24.36 1.05 6.13
#